data_AF-A0A399Z3B3-F1
#
_entry.id   AF-A0A399Z3B3-F1
#
_cell.length_a   1.000
_cell.length_b   1.000
_cell.length_c   1.000
_cell.angle_alpha   90.00
_cell.angle_beta   90.00
_cell.angle_gamma   90.00
#
_symmetry.space_group_name_H-M   'P 1'
#
loop_
_entity.id
_entity.type
_entity.pdbx_description
1 polymer ?
#
loop_
_entity_poly.entity_id
_entity_poly.type
_entity_poly.pdbx_seq_one_letter_code
_entity_poly.pdbx_strand_id
1 'polypeptide(L)' 'MALDETRRLAEREKRAAEITSRIHSTTDVKKLLQIATEELRRSTGSARAVVKLNRDKSDS' A
#
# COMPACT_ATOMS: atom_id res chain seq x y z
N MET A 1 -2.59 -27.11 8.74
CA MET A 1 -3.57 -26.02 8.86
C MET A 1 -3.02 -24.83 9.65
N ALA A 2 -2.62 -24.96 10.92
CA ALA A 2 -2.06 -23.82 11.68
C ALA A 2 -0.80 -23.18 11.06
N LEU A 3 0.13 -23.99 10.54
CA LEU A 3 1.37 -23.48 9.93
C LEU A 3 1.14 -22.66 8.65
N ASP A 4 0.16 -23.03 7.83
CA ASP A 4 -0.16 -22.30 6.60
C ASP A 4 -0.78 -20.94 6.90
N GLU A 5 -1.57 -20.85 7.96
CA GLU A 5 -2.19 -19.63 8.41
C GLU A 5 -1.18 -18.67 9.03
N THR A 6 -0.27 -19.18 9.88
CA THR A 6 0.88 -18.41 10.38
C THR A 6 1.75 -17.89 9.24
N ARG A 7 2.01 -18.72 8.22
CA ARG A 7 2.81 -18.32 7.06
C ARG A 7 2.13 -17.22 6.25
N ARG A 8 0.82 -17.32 6.01
CA ARG A 8 0.04 -16.27 5.31
C ARG A 8 0.04 -14.95 6.08
N LEU A 9 -0.07 -15.01 7.40
CA LEU A 9 -0.02 -13.82 8.25
C LEU A 9 1.35 -13.15 8.18
N ALA A 10 2.43 -13.91 8.34
CA ALA A 10 3.80 -13.39 8.27
C ALA A 10 4.12 -12.75 6.90
N GLU A 11 3.68 -13.37 5.80
CA GLU A 11 3.81 -12.80 4.44
C GLU A 11 3.05 -11.49 4.29
N ARG A 12 1.84 -11.41 4.88
CA ARG A 12 1.04 -10.17 4.85
C ARG A 12 1.71 -9.05 5.64
N GLU A 13 2.22 -9.35 6.83
CA GLU A 13 2.91 -8.38 7.69
C GLU A 13 4.22 -7.89 7.05
N LYS A 14 5.01 -8.80 6.47
CA LYS A 14 6.23 -8.45 5.73
C LYS A 14 5.93 -7.49 4.58
N ARG A 15 4.91 -7.80 3.76
CA ARG A 15 4.50 -6.91 2.67
C ARG A 15 4.05 -5.54 3.17
N ALA A 16 3.29 -5.49 4.26
CA ALA A 16 2.88 -4.22 4.85
C ALA A 16 4.09 -3.38 5.30
N ALA A 17 5.09 -3.99 5.93
CA ALA A 17 6.32 -3.31 6.33
C ALA A 17 7.13 -2.76 5.13
N GLU A 18 7.26 -3.55 4.05
CA GLU A 18 7.94 -3.14 2.82
C GLU A 18 7.23 -1.98 2.10
N ILE A 19 5.90 -1.97 2.11
CA ILE A 19 5.09 -0.88 1.56
C ILE A 19 5.30 0.40 2.39
N THR A 20 5.20 0.29 3.72
CA THR A 20 5.40 1.41 4.65
C THR A 20 6.80 2.01 4.50
N SER A 21 7.84 1.18 4.41
CA SER A 21 9.21 1.64 4.19
C SER A 21 9.36 2.43 2.89
N ARG A 22 8.79 1.93 1.78
CA ARG A 22 8.80 2.63 0.48
C ARG A 22 8.05 3.96 0.54
N ILE A 23 6.90 4.01 1.21
CA ILE A 23 6.12 5.23 1.43
C ILE A 23 6.93 6.28 2.21
N HIS A 24 7.58 5.87 3.31
CA HIS A 24 8.39 6.79 4.13
C HIS A 24 9.68 7.25 3.44
N SER A 25 10.21 6.46 2.49
CA SER A 25 11.45 6.78 1.76
C SER A 25 11.29 7.82 0.64
N THR A 26 10.05 8.23 0.32
CA THR A 26 9.78 9.15 -0.79
C THR A 26 9.06 10.41 -0.32
N THR A 27 9.57 11.58 -0.69
CA THR A 27 8.93 12.88 -0.47
C THR A 27 8.04 13.29 -1.64
N ASP A 28 8.06 12.52 -2.74
CA ASP A 28 7.24 12.75 -3.91
C ASP A 28 5.87 12.08 -3.74
N VAL A 29 4.86 12.91 -3.48
CA VAL A 29 3.45 12.49 -3.31
C VAL A 29 2.95 11.70 -4.52
N LYS A 30 3.34 12.05 -5.75
CA LYS A 30 2.92 11.29 -6.94
C LYS A 30 3.49 9.88 -6.92
N LYS A 31 4.78 9.75 -6.57
CA LYS A 31 5.46 8.46 -6.48
C LYS A 31 4.88 7.60 -5.35
N LEU A 32 4.55 8.21 -4.22
CA LEU A 32 3.86 7.56 -3.10
C LEU A 32 2.50 6.98 -3.54
N LEU A 33 1.68 7.77 -4.23
CA LEU A 33 0.38 7.31 -4.73
C LEU A 33 0.49 6.20 -5.77
N GLN A 34 1.51 6.25 -6.62
CA GLN A 34 1.78 5.19 -7.59
C GLN A 34 2.13 3.87 -6.88
N ILE A 35 3.04 3.92 -5.90
CA ILE A 35 3.41 2.74 -5.10
C ILE A 35 2.18 2.18 -4.38
N ALA A 36 1.38 3.02 -3.73
CA ALA A 36 0.17 2.59 -3.04
C ALA A 36 -0.85 1.94 -3.99
N THR A 37 -1.04 2.51 -5.19
CA THR A 37 -1.98 1.99 -6.19
C THR A 37 -1.54 0.64 -6.75
N GLU A 38 -0.25 0.47 -7.05
CA GLU A 38 0.30 -0.79 -7.52
C GLU A 38 0.16 -1.91 -6.48
N GLU A 39 0.39 -1.59 -5.22
CA GLU A 39 0.30 -2.54 -4.11
C GLU A 39 -1.14 -2.94 -3.79
N LEU A 40 -2.07 -1.99 -3.85
CA LEU A 40 -3.51 -2.29 -3.77
C LEU A 40 -3.94 -3.21 -4.90
N ARG A 41 -3.47 -2.99 -6.13
CA ARG A 41 -3.78 -3.86 -7.26
C ARG A 41 -3.26 -5.29 -7.03
N ARG A 42 -1.99 -5.43 -6.60
CA ARG A 42 -1.36 -6.74 -6.36
C ARG A 42 -2.02 -7.50 -5.21
N SER A 43 -2.31 -6.81 -4.10
CA SER A 43 -2.89 -7.45 -2.91
C SER A 43 -4.35 -7.86 -3.08
N THR A 44 -5.12 -7.10 -3.85
CA THR A 44 -6.55 -7.40 -4.09
C THR A 44 -6.79 -8.29 -5.31
N GLY A 45 -5.78 -8.46 -6.18
CA GLY A 45 -5.95 -9.16 -7.46
C GLY A 45 -6.85 -8.41 -8.45
N SER A 46 -7.18 -7.15 -8.19
CA SER A 46 -8.09 -6.37 -9.01
C SER A 46 -7.45 -5.98 -10.35
N ALA A 47 -8.24 -5.93 -11.43
CA ALA A 47 -7.77 -5.43 -12.72
C ALA A 47 -7.40 -3.93 -12.67
N ARG A 48 -8.06 -3.15 -11.80
CA ARG A 48 -7.83 -1.73 -11.60
C ARG A 48 -7.91 -1.36 -10.12
N ALA A 49 -7.07 -0.42 -9.69
CA ALA A 49 -7.10 0.19 -8.38
C ALA A 49 -6.91 1.72 -8.57
N VAL A 50 -7.56 2.52 -7.74
CA VAL A 50 -7.48 3.99 -7.78
C VAL A 50 -7.31 4.52 -6.37
N VAL A 51 -6.30 5.36 -6.15
CA VAL A 51 -6.10 6.12 -4.90
C VAL A 51 -6.34 7.59 -5.19
N LYS A 52 -7.28 8.21 -4.46
CA LYS A 52 -7.58 9.64 -4.57
C LYS A 52 -7.25 10.33 -3.24
N LEU A 53 -6.35 11.31 -3.28
CA LEU A 53 -6.17 12.22 -2.16
C LEU A 53 -7.28 13.27 -2.19
N ASN A 54 -8.10 13.31 -1.14
CA ASN A 54 -8.87 14.50 -0.81
C ASN A 54 -7.96 15.40 0.04
N ARG A 55 -7.36 16.42 -0.57
CA ARG A 55 -6.89 17.57 0.20
C ARG A 55 -8.12 18.38 0.55
N ASP A 56 -8.50 18.38 1.83
CA ASP A 56 -9.41 19.42 2.31
C ASP A 56 -8.76 20.78 2.01
N LYS A 57 -9.53 21.68 1.40
CA LYS A 57 -9.15 23.09 1.28
C LYS A 57 -9.30 23.73 2.66
N SER A 58 -8.31 23.55 3.50
CA SER A 58 -8.06 24.44 4.64
C SER A 58 -6.63 24.93 4.51
N ASP A 59 -6.46 25.93 3.65
CA ASP A 59 -5.59 27.08 3.88
C ASP A 59 -5.87 28.07 2.74
N SER A 60 -6.70 29.05 3.11
CA SER A 60 -6.85 30.34 2.43
C SER A 60 -5.65 31.22 2.70
#